data_AF-A0A367GC50-F1
#
_entry.id   AF-A0A367GC50-F1
#
_cell.length_a   1.000
_cell.length_b   1.000
_cell.length_c   1.000
_cell.angle_alpha   90.00
_cell.angle_beta   90.00
_cell.angle_gamma   90.00
#
_symmetry.space_group_name_H-M   'P 1'
#
loop_
_entity.id
_entity.type
_entity.pdbx_description
1 polymer ?
#
loop_
_entity_poly.entity_id
_entity_poly.type
_entity_poly.pdbx_seq_one_letter_code
_entity_poly.pdbx_strand_id
1 'polypeptide(L)'
;MRPDVEEFFCGISFDAYRLLGSHPAGPGRGWLFTLWAPHARRVQLLGDWNGWDLYSAAELTFCEDGLWRGRVPQAQLGQLYKYNIQGPDGSWQLRADPFAFAFEALPGTASRLAEPNYPFAAPLLRGARRDAPVLIYELHAASWHRHWDGRYYTGPELAKSLVPYLVEHHYTHVEFLPLAEYPFDGSWGYQGCGYFAPTQRIGGFAGFAALVDALHAAGIAVLMDFVPVHFAPDADRLACFDGAPLFESGPSDWGSLNFDLASPPVRSFLLSSAAFWLQVCRCDGLRVDAIGNALYHCPNGWQAAEFFKTLTAGLHARFPGCMLVAEDSAGSMNATSDTASGGLGFDYVWEIGWTQDTLAYFAAPFGGRSALFRQLCGSFGPFGTVQGINALSHDENHPASIFTRLYGNVEEKLAQMRLLLLLQAARPGKSLLFAGVEFGQPDAFTDGREPNWAMLADAGHRALADYSKALNAFCLAHPALYAPQSFAWTAQDASTGVLGFTLQAGCETLLCALNTGTQAVQGFGLKPGWGSCALPLFAAGWVDNAPRPIANGWLALDLAPLSGGIWQIE
;
A
#
# COMPACT_ATOMS: atom_id res chain seq x y z
N MET A 1 16.68 34.58 5.39
CA MET A 1 16.17 33.57 4.44
C MET A 1 14.65 33.59 4.52
N ARG A 2 13.91 33.29 3.45
CA ARG A 2 12.43 33.18 3.56
C ARG A 2 12.08 31.92 4.37
N PRO A 3 11.00 31.92 5.19
CA PRO A 3 10.67 30.79 6.06
C PRO A 3 10.50 29.46 5.31
N ASP A 4 9.86 29.49 4.14
CA ASP A 4 9.66 28.32 3.27
C ASP A 4 10.99 27.71 2.78
N VAL A 5 11.97 28.55 2.45
CA VAL A 5 13.32 28.11 2.06
C VAL A 5 14.08 27.56 3.26
N GLU A 6 13.95 28.18 4.43
CA GLU A 6 14.59 27.72 5.66
C GLU A 6 14.08 26.34 6.08
N GLU A 7 12.75 26.13 6.09
CA GLU A 7 12.14 24.82 6.36
C GLU A 7 12.64 23.73 5.40
N PHE A 8 12.80 24.07 4.12
CA PHE A 8 13.33 23.14 3.12
C PHE A 8 14.75 22.67 3.49
N PHE A 9 15.66 23.61 3.77
CA PHE A 9 17.04 23.29 4.15
C PHE A 9 17.18 22.73 5.57
N CYS A 10 16.19 22.90 6.44
CA CYS A 10 16.13 22.25 7.75
C CYS A 10 15.56 20.81 7.70
N GLY A 11 14.95 20.40 6.59
CA GLY A 11 14.42 19.05 6.43
C GLY A 11 13.06 18.83 7.09
N ILE A 12 12.27 19.89 7.22
CA ILE A 12 10.98 19.89 7.92
C ILE A 12 9.83 20.42 7.04
N SER A 13 10.09 20.69 5.75
CA SER A 13 9.08 21.26 4.85
C SER A 13 8.14 20.19 4.29
N PHE A 14 6.84 20.39 4.49
CA PHE A 14 5.77 19.60 3.87
C PHE A 14 5.14 20.29 2.65
N ASP A 15 5.61 21.50 2.31
CA ASP A 15 5.05 22.34 1.25
C ASP A 15 6.11 22.71 0.20
N ALA A 16 7.25 22.02 0.18
CA ALA A 16 8.37 22.30 -0.72
C ALA A 16 7.97 22.28 -2.20
N TYR A 17 6.95 21.49 -2.57
CA TYR A 17 6.38 21.44 -3.91
C TYR A 17 5.75 22.76 -4.38
N ARG A 18 5.42 23.68 -3.46
CA ARG A 18 4.92 25.02 -3.78
C ARG A 18 6.04 26.02 -4.06
N LEU A 19 7.26 25.70 -3.63
CA LEU A 19 8.45 26.52 -3.78
C LEU A 19 9.31 26.07 -4.96
N LEU A 20 9.59 24.76 -5.04
CA LEU A 20 10.43 24.10 -6.03
C LEU A 20 9.60 23.62 -7.24
N GLY A 21 10.29 23.34 -8.34
CA GLY A 21 9.67 22.91 -9.59
C GLY A 21 9.24 24.07 -10.48
N SER A 22 8.23 23.83 -11.31
CA SER A 22 7.69 24.82 -12.25
C SER A 22 6.30 25.32 -11.82
N HIS A 23 6.12 26.64 -11.80
CA HIS A 23 4.88 27.30 -11.36
C HIS A 23 4.48 28.44 -12.29
N PRO A 24 3.19 28.69 -12.55
CA PRO A 24 2.77 29.83 -13.35
C PRO A 24 3.18 31.15 -12.67
N ALA A 25 3.76 32.08 -13.45
CA ALA A 25 4.19 33.40 -12.96
C ALA A 25 3.02 34.41 -12.84
N GLY A 26 1.79 33.96 -13.05
CA GLY A 26 0.58 34.77 -13.21
C GLY A 26 0.18 34.97 -14.69
N PRO A 27 -1.02 35.52 -14.94
CA PRO A 27 -1.58 35.63 -16.29
C PRO A 27 -0.65 36.37 -17.26
N GLY A 28 -0.28 35.70 -18.36
CA GLY A 28 0.57 36.27 -19.41
C GLY A 28 2.05 36.49 -19.02
N ARG A 29 2.50 36.00 -17.87
CA ARG A 29 3.87 36.21 -17.37
C ARG A 29 4.80 34.99 -17.55
N GLY A 30 4.30 33.92 -18.17
CA GLY A 30 5.02 32.66 -18.39
C GLY A 30 5.15 31.84 -17.10
N TRP A 31 6.26 31.13 -16.96
CA TRP A 31 6.49 30.19 -15.85
C TRP A 31 7.76 30.53 -15.06
N LEU A 32 7.69 30.33 -13.75
CA LEU A 32 8.80 30.38 -12.81
C LEU A 32 9.34 28.97 -12.61
N PHE A 33 10.65 28.86 -12.49
CA PHE A 33 11.36 27.61 -12.23
C PHE A 33 12.27 27.81 -11.04
N THR A 34 12.21 26.89 -10.07
CA THR A 34 13.07 26.89 -8.88
C THR A 34 13.66 25.50 -8.70
N LEU A 35 14.99 25.40 -8.62
CA LEU A 35 15.69 24.12 -8.55
C LEU A 35 16.74 24.08 -7.42
N TRP A 36 16.80 22.96 -6.71
CA TRP A 36 17.89 22.63 -5.80
C TRP A 36 18.93 21.77 -6.55
N ALA A 37 20.12 22.34 -6.77
CA ALA A 37 21.24 21.71 -7.48
C ALA A 37 22.56 22.37 -7.04
N PRO A 38 23.00 22.16 -5.79
CA PRO A 38 24.10 22.90 -5.18
C PRO A 38 25.48 22.64 -5.81
N HIS A 39 25.69 21.49 -6.45
CA HIS A 39 26.96 21.17 -7.10
C HIS A 39 27.03 21.70 -8.54
N ALA A 40 25.90 22.13 -9.12
CA ALA A 40 25.84 22.65 -10.47
C ALA A 40 26.67 23.93 -10.60
N ARG A 41 27.42 24.05 -11.70
CA ARG A 41 28.10 25.29 -12.07
C ARG A 41 27.17 26.24 -12.82
N ARG A 42 26.28 25.68 -13.63
CA ARG A 42 25.29 26.39 -14.45
C ARG A 42 24.05 25.52 -14.61
N VAL A 43 22.90 26.18 -14.71
CA VAL A 43 21.64 25.52 -15.03
C VAL A 43 20.91 26.29 -16.12
N GLN A 44 20.55 25.58 -17.17
CA GLN A 44 19.79 26.09 -18.30
C GLN A 44 18.43 25.39 -18.39
N LEU A 45 17.47 26.05 -19.01
CA LEU A 45 16.15 25.52 -19.31
C LEU A 45 15.96 25.37 -20.80
N LEU A 46 15.50 24.18 -21.19
CA LEU A 46 15.11 23.81 -22.53
C LEU A 46 13.66 23.33 -22.52
N GLY A 47 12.93 23.60 -23.59
CA GLY A 47 11.59 23.08 -23.75
C GLY A 47 11.01 23.41 -25.12
N ASP A 48 9.72 23.11 -25.29
CA ASP A 48 9.07 23.31 -26.58
C ASP A 48 9.10 24.78 -27.04
N TRP A 49 9.06 25.74 -26.10
CA TRP A 49 9.07 27.18 -26.39
C TRP A 49 10.33 27.69 -27.10
N ASN A 50 11.46 26.98 -26.99
CA ASN A 50 12.68 27.31 -27.71
C ASN A 50 13.12 26.22 -28.68
N GLY A 51 12.22 25.26 -28.99
CA GLY A 51 12.52 24.17 -29.90
C GLY A 51 13.68 23.28 -29.44
N TRP A 52 13.91 23.18 -28.12
CA TRP A 52 15.01 22.42 -27.54
C TRP A 52 16.42 22.88 -27.99
N ASP A 53 16.55 24.13 -28.44
CA ASP A 53 17.81 24.72 -28.87
C ASP A 53 18.68 25.19 -27.70
N LEU A 54 19.90 24.65 -27.61
CA LEU A 54 20.88 24.97 -26.58
C LEU A 54 21.39 26.42 -26.64
N TYR A 55 21.40 27.04 -27.83
CA TYR A 55 21.90 28.40 -27.98
C TYR A 55 20.92 29.46 -27.48
N SER A 56 19.63 29.13 -27.43
CA SER A 56 18.55 29.98 -26.93
C SER A 56 17.99 29.52 -25.59
N ALA A 57 18.69 28.61 -24.89
CA ALA A 57 18.30 28.12 -23.58
C ALA A 57 18.28 29.26 -22.54
N ALA A 58 17.27 29.24 -21.66
CA ALA A 58 17.16 30.26 -20.61
C ALA A 58 18.07 29.89 -19.42
N GLU A 59 18.92 30.81 -18.98
CA GLU A 59 19.77 30.60 -17.79
C GLU A 59 18.97 30.79 -16.50
N LEU A 60 19.15 29.89 -15.54
CA LEU A 60 18.75 30.11 -14.16
C LEU A 60 19.83 30.88 -13.41
N THR A 61 19.42 31.69 -12.45
CA THR A 61 20.30 32.43 -11.55
C THR A 61 20.42 31.69 -10.23
N PHE A 62 21.64 31.40 -9.80
CA PHE A 62 21.90 30.91 -8.44
C PHE A 62 21.71 32.04 -7.43
N CYS A 63 20.76 31.88 -6.51
CA CYS A 63 20.39 32.90 -5.54
C CYS A 63 21.18 32.71 -4.22
N GLU A 64 21.29 33.77 -3.41
CA GLU A 64 21.99 33.75 -2.12
C GLU A 64 21.42 32.73 -1.11
N ASP A 65 20.18 32.29 -1.31
CA ASP A 65 19.51 31.30 -0.47
C ASP A 65 19.73 29.86 -0.96
N GLY A 66 20.65 29.61 -1.89
CA GLY A 66 21.08 28.27 -2.28
C GLY A 66 20.22 27.58 -3.34
N LEU A 67 19.30 28.32 -3.99
CA LEU A 67 18.40 27.80 -5.01
C LEU A 67 18.61 28.48 -6.37
N TRP A 68 18.50 27.72 -7.45
CA TRP A 68 18.49 28.22 -8.81
C TRP A 68 17.10 28.73 -9.18
N ARG A 69 16.99 29.92 -9.78
CA ARG A 69 15.70 30.51 -10.17
C ARG A 69 15.71 31.19 -11.52
N GLY A 70 14.60 31.12 -12.22
CA GLY A 70 14.42 31.80 -13.50
C GLY A 70 12.97 31.89 -13.92
N ARG A 71 12.71 32.72 -14.91
CA ARG A 71 11.39 32.89 -15.52
C ARG A 71 11.50 32.74 -17.02
N VAL A 72 10.60 31.96 -17.61
CA VAL A 72 10.46 31.83 -19.07
C VAL A 72 9.11 32.41 -19.48
N PRO A 73 9.07 33.66 -20.01
CA PRO A 73 7.83 34.31 -20.42
C PRO A 73 7.05 33.58 -21.52
N GLN A 74 7.76 32.86 -22.41
CA GLN A 74 7.19 32.17 -23.57
C GLN A 74 6.62 30.78 -23.22
N ALA A 75 6.97 30.25 -22.05
CA ALA A 75 6.53 28.93 -21.61
C ALA A 75 5.00 28.93 -21.39
N GLN A 76 4.35 27.84 -21.81
CA GLN A 76 2.90 27.66 -21.74
C GLN A 76 2.54 26.33 -21.08
N LEU A 77 1.37 26.29 -20.44
CA LEU A 77 0.81 25.06 -19.86
C LEU A 77 0.81 23.93 -20.90
N GLY A 78 1.23 22.74 -20.48
CA GLY A 78 1.27 21.55 -21.31
C GLY A 78 2.56 21.36 -22.11
N GLN A 79 3.44 22.37 -22.22
CA GLN A 79 4.72 22.22 -22.91
C GLN A 79 5.70 21.35 -22.12
N LEU A 80 6.53 20.63 -22.84
CA LEU A 80 7.60 19.79 -22.30
C LEU A 80 8.85 20.62 -22.01
N TYR A 81 9.59 20.23 -20.97
CA TYR A 81 10.85 20.85 -20.58
C TYR A 81 11.82 19.91 -19.86
N LYS A 82 13.09 20.30 -19.83
CA LYS A 82 14.15 19.72 -18.98
C LYS A 82 15.11 20.80 -18.47
N TYR A 83 15.78 20.50 -17.38
CA TYR A 83 16.98 21.23 -16.97
C TYR A 83 18.19 20.69 -17.71
N ASN A 84 19.00 21.58 -18.30
CA ASN A 84 20.33 21.26 -18.78
C ASN A 84 21.35 21.74 -17.73
N ILE A 85 21.98 20.81 -17.02
CA ILE A 85 22.78 21.07 -15.83
C ILE A 85 24.25 20.85 -16.15
N GLN A 86 25.09 21.83 -15.86
CA GLN A 86 26.53 21.67 -15.90
C GLN A 86 27.04 21.21 -14.55
N GLY A 87 27.55 19.99 -14.46
CA GLY A 87 28.10 19.42 -13.24
C GLY A 87 29.42 20.06 -12.80
N PRO A 88 29.92 19.68 -11.61
CA PRO A 88 31.16 20.20 -11.04
C PRO A 88 32.41 19.80 -11.85
N ASP A 89 32.35 18.79 -12.70
CA ASP A 89 33.41 18.38 -13.64
C ASP A 89 33.35 19.13 -14.98
N GLY A 90 32.30 19.94 -15.20
CA GLY A 90 32.05 20.68 -16.44
C GLY A 90 31.22 19.93 -17.48
N SER A 91 30.84 18.68 -17.24
CA SER A 91 29.93 17.90 -18.10
C SER A 91 28.51 18.45 -18.07
N TRP A 92 27.76 18.29 -19.17
CA TRP A 92 26.37 18.73 -19.29
C TRP A 92 25.43 17.54 -19.35
N GLN A 93 24.31 17.62 -18.63
CA GLN A 93 23.32 16.55 -18.55
C GLN A 93 21.89 17.12 -18.58
N LEU A 94 21.01 16.46 -19.33
CA LEU A 94 19.58 16.77 -19.35
C LEU A 94 18.87 15.98 -18.26
N ARG A 95 18.17 16.69 -17.37
CA ARG A 95 17.42 16.11 -16.26
C ARG A 95 15.96 16.53 -16.32
N ALA A 96 15.07 15.58 -16.06
CA ALA A 96 13.69 15.91 -15.74
C ALA A 96 13.62 16.61 -14.37
N ASP A 97 12.58 17.42 -14.15
CA ASP A 97 12.37 18.15 -12.91
C ASP A 97 11.93 17.21 -11.77
N PRO A 98 12.67 17.17 -10.64
CA PRO A 98 12.30 16.37 -9.47
C PRO A 98 10.91 16.72 -8.90
N PHE A 99 10.47 17.96 -9.07
CA PHE A 99 9.20 18.51 -8.58
C PHE A 99 8.16 18.70 -9.68
N ALA A 100 8.32 18.05 -10.85
CA ALA A 100 7.31 18.10 -11.90
C ALA A 100 5.97 17.49 -11.46
N PHE A 101 4.88 18.17 -11.79
CA PHE A 101 3.51 17.66 -11.59
C PHE A 101 3.01 16.75 -12.70
N ALA A 102 3.74 16.67 -13.82
CA ALA A 102 3.44 15.78 -14.92
C ALA A 102 4.70 15.48 -15.73
N PHE A 103 4.70 14.33 -16.40
CA PHE A 103 5.76 13.90 -17.30
C PHE A 103 5.19 13.63 -18.69
N GLU A 104 6.09 13.56 -19.66
CA GLU A 104 5.81 12.97 -20.97
C GLU A 104 5.42 11.49 -20.79
N ALA A 105 4.51 10.98 -21.64
CA ALA A 105 4.20 9.55 -21.65
C ALA A 105 5.42 8.77 -22.15
N LEU A 106 5.60 7.54 -21.65
CA LEU A 106 6.71 6.69 -22.08
C LEU A 106 6.66 6.42 -23.59
N PRO A 107 7.84 6.30 -24.25
CA PRO A 107 9.21 6.29 -23.69
C PRO A 107 9.80 7.70 -23.46
N GLY A 108 8.97 8.74 -23.50
CA GLY A 108 9.34 10.11 -23.22
C GLY A 108 9.94 10.31 -21.83
N THR A 109 10.70 11.39 -21.67
CA THR A 109 11.49 11.65 -20.46
C THR A 109 11.46 13.10 -20.00
N ALA A 110 10.76 13.96 -20.73
CA ALA A 110 10.64 15.35 -20.32
C ALA A 110 9.61 15.52 -19.20
N SER A 111 9.82 16.53 -18.38
CA SER A 111 8.77 17.06 -17.51
C SER A 111 7.78 17.86 -18.34
N ARG A 112 6.55 17.99 -17.86
CA ARG A 112 5.50 18.78 -18.50
C ARG A 112 5.04 19.88 -17.57
N LEU A 113 4.96 21.11 -18.09
CA LEU A 113 4.36 22.23 -17.37
C LEU A 113 2.89 21.92 -17.10
N ALA A 114 2.53 21.77 -15.84
CA ALA A 114 1.20 21.34 -15.42
C ALA A 114 0.82 22.02 -14.11
N GLU A 115 -0.50 22.11 -13.89
CA GLU A 115 -1.06 22.54 -12.61
C GLU A 115 -1.94 21.39 -12.09
N PRO A 116 -1.69 20.87 -10.88
CA PRO A 116 -2.43 19.75 -10.31
C PRO A 116 -3.76 20.25 -9.71
N ASN A 117 -4.60 20.84 -10.55
CA ASN A 117 -5.89 21.41 -10.18
C ASN A 117 -7.01 20.49 -10.69
N TYR A 118 -7.83 19.97 -9.77
CA TYR A 118 -9.03 19.18 -10.10
C TYR A 118 -10.18 19.53 -9.15
N PRO A 119 -11.41 19.77 -9.67
CA PRO A 119 -12.56 20.12 -8.84
C PRO A 119 -13.22 18.86 -8.27
N PHE A 120 -12.61 18.26 -7.25
CA PHE A 120 -13.19 17.11 -6.54
C PHE A 120 -14.58 17.44 -6.00
N ALA A 121 -15.57 16.60 -6.32
CA ALA A 121 -16.94 16.75 -5.87
C ALA A 121 -17.22 15.91 -4.61
N ALA A 122 -16.61 14.73 -4.50
CA ALA A 122 -16.80 13.83 -3.37
C ALA A 122 -16.02 14.29 -2.13
N PRO A 123 -16.51 14.01 -0.91
CA PRO A 123 -15.78 14.30 0.33
C PRO A 123 -14.63 13.30 0.54
N LEU A 124 -13.59 13.74 1.25
CA LEU A 124 -12.56 12.83 1.78
C LEU A 124 -13.18 11.84 2.79
N LEU A 125 -12.62 10.64 2.89
CA LEU A 125 -13.12 9.57 3.76
C LEU A 125 -12.21 9.28 4.96
N ARG A 126 -11.34 10.23 5.30
CA ARG A 126 -10.46 10.20 6.47
C ARG A 126 -11.23 10.03 7.78
N GLY A 127 -10.68 9.21 8.69
CA GLY A 127 -11.14 9.08 10.08
C GLY A 127 -11.73 7.72 10.47
N ALA A 128 -12.00 6.81 9.53
CA ALA A 128 -12.53 5.48 9.81
C ALA A 128 -11.41 4.45 10.04
N ARG A 129 -10.70 4.50 11.17
CA ARG A 129 -9.52 3.64 11.39
C ARG A 129 -9.74 2.46 12.33
N ARG A 130 -9.80 2.73 13.63
CA ARG A 130 -9.58 1.68 14.64
C ARG A 130 -10.83 0.90 14.95
N ASP A 131 -11.93 1.61 15.14
CA ASP A 131 -13.26 1.09 15.51
C ASP A 131 -14.18 0.85 14.29
N ALA A 132 -13.66 1.01 13.08
CA ALA A 132 -14.38 0.76 11.83
C ALA A 132 -13.80 -0.45 11.08
N PRO A 133 -14.60 -1.12 10.22
CA PRO A 133 -14.09 -2.17 9.36
C PRO A 133 -13.15 -1.62 8.28
N VAL A 134 -11.96 -2.20 8.18
CA VAL A 134 -10.97 -1.90 7.14
C VAL A 134 -10.69 -3.18 6.37
N LEU A 135 -11.31 -3.29 5.19
CA LEU A 135 -11.13 -4.36 4.22
C LEU A 135 -10.51 -3.73 2.97
N ILE A 136 -9.22 -3.98 2.78
CA ILE A 136 -8.41 -3.37 1.73
C ILE A 136 -8.32 -4.32 0.54
N TYR A 137 -8.71 -3.83 -0.64
CA TYR A 137 -8.40 -4.47 -1.91
C TYR A 137 -7.15 -3.84 -2.51
N GLU A 138 -6.05 -4.59 -2.51
CA GLU A 138 -4.78 -4.15 -3.08
C GLU A 138 -4.73 -4.49 -4.58
N LEU A 139 -4.27 -3.56 -5.42
CA LEU A 139 -4.13 -3.80 -6.85
C LEU A 139 -3.01 -3.00 -7.51
N HIS A 140 -2.53 -3.50 -8.65
CA HIS A 140 -1.69 -2.76 -9.58
C HIS A 140 -2.56 -2.15 -10.70
N ALA A 141 -2.72 -0.82 -10.69
CA ALA A 141 -3.72 -0.14 -11.53
C ALA A 141 -3.49 -0.35 -13.03
N ALA A 142 -2.23 -0.41 -13.46
CA ALA A 142 -1.86 -0.55 -14.87
C ALA A 142 -2.04 -1.99 -15.42
N SER A 143 -2.22 -2.99 -14.55
CA SER A 143 -2.46 -4.37 -14.98
C SER A 143 -3.81 -4.93 -14.57
N TRP A 144 -4.58 -4.29 -13.68
CA TRP A 144 -5.89 -4.81 -13.27
C TRP A 144 -6.86 -4.97 -14.45
N HIS A 145 -6.89 -3.98 -15.35
CA HIS A 145 -7.48 -4.10 -16.68
C HIS A 145 -6.67 -3.32 -17.72
N ARG A 146 -6.71 -3.80 -18.96
CA ARG A 146 -6.11 -3.20 -20.14
C ARG A 146 -7.08 -3.27 -21.31
N HIS A 147 -6.86 -2.39 -22.28
CA HIS A 147 -7.54 -2.50 -23.56
C HIS A 147 -7.01 -3.74 -24.30
N TRP A 148 -7.83 -4.32 -25.18
CA TRP A 148 -7.44 -5.49 -25.99
C TRP A 148 -6.20 -5.23 -26.87
N ASP A 149 -5.90 -3.97 -27.16
CA ASP A 149 -4.74 -3.51 -27.93
C ASP A 149 -3.50 -3.25 -27.05
N GLY A 150 -3.57 -3.56 -25.75
CA GLY A 150 -2.48 -3.41 -24.79
C GLY A 150 -2.36 -2.03 -24.15
N ARG A 151 -3.18 -1.04 -24.55
CA ARG A 151 -3.19 0.27 -23.89
C ARG A 151 -3.68 0.15 -22.45
N TYR A 152 -3.09 0.95 -21.56
CA TYR A 152 -3.55 1.06 -20.17
C TYR A 152 -4.93 1.71 -20.09
N TYR A 153 -5.68 1.36 -19.05
CA TYR A 153 -6.88 2.09 -18.69
C TYR A 153 -6.51 3.41 -18.03
N THR A 154 -7.10 4.50 -18.52
CA THR A 154 -7.09 5.77 -17.80
C THR A 154 -7.90 5.65 -16.51
N GLY A 155 -7.67 6.52 -15.53
CA GLY A 155 -8.43 6.51 -14.28
C GLY A 155 -9.96 6.49 -14.45
N PRO A 156 -10.56 7.31 -15.36
CA PRO A 156 -11.98 7.24 -15.65
C PRO A 156 -12.45 5.93 -16.30
N GLU A 157 -11.60 5.25 -17.07
CA GLU A 157 -11.92 3.94 -17.63
C GLU A 157 -11.86 2.86 -16.55
N LEU A 158 -10.80 2.88 -15.73
CA LEU A 158 -10.63 2.00 -14.58
C LEU A 158 -11.80 2.13 -13.59
N ALA A 159 -12.24 3.35 -13.30
CA ALA A 159 -13.34 3.61 -12.38
C ALA A 159 -14.65 2.91 -12.79
N LYS A 160 -14.92 2.74 -14.10
CA LYS A 160 -16.17 2.14 -14.60
C LYS A 160 -16.33 0.68 -14.20
N SER A 161 -15.23 -0.07 -14.08
CA SER A 161 -15.24 -1.47 -13.68
C SER A 161 -14.81 -1.65 -12.22
N LEU A 162 -13.82 -0.90 -11.75
CA LEU A 162 -13.27 -1.04 -10.41
C LEU A 162 -14.28 -0.62 -9.33
N VAL A 163 -14.94 0.52 -9.48
CA VAL A 163 -15.85 1.03 -8.44
C VAL A 163 -17.03 0.07 -8.19
N PRO A 164 -17.76 -0.41 -9.22
CA PRO A 164 -18.80 -1.40 -9.02
C PRO A 164 -18.29 -2.70 -8.40
N TYR A 165 -17.09 -3.17 -8.80
CA TYR A 165 -16.48 -4.36 -8.25
C TYR A 165 -16.23 -4.24 -6.75
N LEU A 166 -15.60 -3.14 -6.31
CA LEU A 166 -15.29 -2.92 -4.89
C LEU A 166 -16.55 -2.82 -4.02
N VAL A 167 -17.57 -2.11 -4.51
CA VAL A 167 -18.85 -1.97 -3.81
C VAL A 167 -19.58 -3.31 -3.73
N GLU A 168 -19.65 -4.04 -4.84
CA GLU A 168 -20.29 -5.37 -4.89
C GLU A 168 -19.58 -6.35 -3.94
N HIS A 169 -18.26 -6.27 -3.83
CA HIS A 169 -17.45 -7.15 -3.00
C HIS A 169 -17.25 -6.64 -1.56
N HIS A 170 -17.94 -5.56 -1.17
CA HIS A 170 -17.95 -5.02 0.19
C HIS A 170 -16.57 -4.60 0.74
N TYR A 171 -15.65 -4.19 -0.14
CA TYR A 171 -14.40 -3.56 0.30
C TYR A 171 -14.68 -2.15 0.83
N THR A 172 -13.89 -1.71 1.81
CA THR A 172 -14.00 -0.34 2.36
C THR A 172 -12.86 0.56 1.88
N HIS A 173 -11.74 -0.05 1.48
CA HIS A 173 -10.55 0.63 1.01
C HIS A 173 -10.03 -0.03 -0.26
N VAL A 174 -9.41 0.76 -1.13
CA VAL A 174 -8.51 0.29 -2.18
C VAL A 174 -7.10 0.75 -1.85
N GLU A 175 -6.12 -0.13 -2.00
CA GLU A 175 -4.70 0.21 -1.93
C GLU A 175 -4.09 0.05 -3.32
N PHE A 176 -3.56 1.13 -3.86
CA PHE A 176 -2.84 1.08 -5.12
C PHE A 176 -1.36 0.87 -4.84
N LEU A 177 -0.75 -0.11 -5.52
CA LEU A 177 0.69 -0.11 -5.76
C LEU A 177 1.16 1.25 -6.31
N PRO A 178 2.44 1.62 -6.18
CA PRO A 178 2.87 3.00 -6.35
C PRO A 178 2.43 3.62 -7.70
N LEU A 179 1.82 4.80 -7.62
CA LEU A 179 1.31 5.54 -8.79
C LEU A 179 2.10 6.83 -9.09
N ALA A 180 3.13 7.15 -8.30
CA ALA A 180 4.12 8.17 -8.69
C ALA A 180 4.79 7.76 -10.00
N GLU A 181 5.16 8.69 -10.87
CA GLU A 181 5.69 8.33 -12.19
C GLU A 181 6.95 7.44 -12.09
N TYR A 182 7.00 6.37 -12.88
CA TYR A 182 8.09 5.38 -12.88
C TYR A 182 8.46 4.96 -14.31
N PRO A 183 9.75 4.69 -14.58
CA PRO A 183 10.25 4.47 -15.94
C PRO A 183 10.00 3.05 -16.45
N PHE A 184 9.84 2.07 -15.55
CA PHE A 184 9.83 0.65 -15.90
C PHE A 184 8.64 -0.11 -15.29
N ASP A 185 7.82 -0.76 -16.14
CA ASP A 185 6.64 -1.52 -15.72
C ASP A 185 6.96 -2.67 -14.75
N GLY A 186 8.06 -3.38 -14.98
CA GLY A 186 8.46 -4.51 -14.14
C GLY A 186 8.96 -4.12 -12.74
N SER A 187 9.05 -2.82 -12.44
CA SER A 187 9.25 -2.34 -11.06
C SER A 187 7.94 -2.25 -10.27
N TRP A 188 6.79 -2.42 -10.94
CA TRP A 188 5.43 -2.27 -10.42
C TRP A 188 5.13 -0.91 -9.78
N GLY A 189 5.99 0.09 -10.04
CA GLY A 189 5.94 1.41 -9.46
C GLY A 189 6.96 1.68 -8.36
N TYR A 190 7.58 0.66 -7.77
CA TYR A 190 8.52 0.81 -6.66
C TYR A 190 9.84 1.48 -7.03
N GLN A 191 10.19 1.54 -8.32
CA GLN A 191 11.30 2.36 -8.81
C GLN A 191 10.76 3.70 -9.33
N GLY A 192 10.29 4.54 -8.41
CA GLY A 192 9.73 5.86 -8.72
C GLY A 192 10.78 6.87 -9.21
N CYS A 193 10.35 7.79 -10.06
CA CYS A 193 11.15 8.93 -10.53
C CYS A 193 10.40 10.28 -10.55
N GLY A 194 9.07 10.29 -10.51
CA GLY A 194 8.23 11.49 -10.45
C GLY A 194 7.33 11.54 -9.23
N TYR A 195 7.89 11.93 -8.08
CA TYR A 195 7.26 11.88 -6.76
C TYR A 195 6.08 12.84 -6.55
N PHE A 196 5.87 13.76 -7.47
CA PHE A 196 4.78 14.76 -7.46
C PHE A 196 3.83 14.62 -8.66
N ALA A 197 3.92 13.51 -9.40
CA ALA A 197 3.14 13.28 -10.60
C ALA A 197 2.53 11.88 -10.59
N PRO A 198 1.19 11.76 -10.60
CA PRO A 198 0.56 10.49 -10.95
C PRO A 198 0.98 10.06 -12.36
N THR A 199 1.25 8.76 -12.53
CA THR A 199 1.79 8.20 -13.77
C THR A 199 0.88 8.46 -14.98
N GLN A 200 1.48 8.74 -16.14
CA GLN A 200 0.76 8.88 -17.40
C GLN A 200 -0.01 7.61 -17.80
N ARG A 201 0.36 6.43 -17.27
CA ARG A 201 -0.34 5.16 -17.53
C ARG A 201 -1.82 5.21 -17.17
N ILE A 202 -2.19 5.97 -16.15
CA ILE A 202 -3.59 6.15 -15.72
C ILE A 202 -4.17 7.51 -16.18
N GLY A 203 -3.53 8.21 -17.11
CA GLY A 203 -3.94 9.53 -17.58
C GLY A 203 -3.44 10.70 -16.73
N GLY A 204 -2.36 10.51 -15.98
CA GLY A 204 -1.72 11.56 -15.18
C GLY A 204 -2.62 12.06 -14.04
N PHE A 205 -2.35 13.28 -13.56
CA PHE A 205 -3.09 13.86 -12.44
C PHE A 205 -4.60 13.92 -12.67
N ALA A 206 -5.07 14.34 -13.85
CA ALA A 206 -6.50 14.44 -14.13
C ALA A 206 -7.19 13.06 -14.12
N GLY A 207 -6.54 12.04 -14.68
CA GLY A 207 -7.04 10.67 -14.65
C GLY A 207 -7.10 10.10 -13.23
N PHE A 208 -6.03 10.27 -12.47
CA PHE A 208 -5.96 9.86 -11.07
C PHE A 208 -7.02 10.56 -10.21
N ALA A 209 -7.14 11.88 -10.31
CA ALA A 209 -8.10 12.65 -9.52
C ALA A 209 -9.54 12.25 -9.83
N ALA A 210 -9.89 11.98 -11.09
CA ALA A 210 -11.21 11.48 -11.47
C ALA A 210 -11.50 10.08 -10.90
N LEU A 211 -10.49 9.20 -10.84
CA LEU A 211 -10.61 7.88 -10.21
C LEU A 211 -10.86 8.00 -8.70
N VAL A 212 -10.08 8.83 -8.00
CA VAL A 212 -10.25 9.09 -6.55
C VAL A 212 -11.62 9.67 -6.26
N ASP A 213 -12.08 10.66 -7.04
CA ASP A 213 -13.40 11.28 -6.87
C ASP A 213 -14.54 10.25 -7.03
N ALA A 214 -14.40 9.32 -7.99
CA ALA A 214 -15.38 8.24 -8.20
C ALA A 214 -15.38 7.20 -7.06
N LEU A 215 -14.20 6.85 -6.53
CA LEU A 215 -14.06 5.95 -5.37
C LEU A 215 -14.68 6.57 -4.12
N HIS A 216 -14.37 7.85 -3.85
CA HIS A 216 -14.93 8.60 -2.72
C HIS A 216 -16.45 8.74 -2.84
N ALA A 217 -16.98 9.00 -4.04
CA ALA A 217 -18.43 9.05 -4.27
C ALA A 217 -19.13 7.72 -3.97
N ALA A 218 -18.41 6.60 -4.07
CA ALA A 218 -18.88 5.27 -3.73
C ALA A 218 -18.58 4.84 -2.28
N GLY A 219 -17.98 5.71 -1.46
CA GLY A 219 -17.64 5.39 -0.07
C GLY A 219 -16.40 4.50 0.08
N ILE A 220 -15.53 4.43 -0.93
CA ILE A 220 -14.28 3.66 -0.91
C ILE A 220 -13.11 4.60 -0.65
N ALA A 221 -12.40 4.37 0.46
CA ALA A 221 -11.21 5.13 0.80
C ALA A 221 -9.99 4.68 -0.03
N VAL A 222 -9.08 5.61 -0.32
CA VAL A 222 -7.93 5.40 -1.19
C VAL A 222 -6.63 5.43 -0.39
N LEU A 223 -5.94 4.30 -0.36
CA LEU A 223 -4.56 4.16 0.10
C LEU A 223 -3.63 4.11 -1.10
N MET A 224 -2.43 4.64 -0.95
CA MET A 224 -1.39 4.63 -1.97
C MET A 224 -0.08 4.17 -1.36
N ASP A 225 0.61 3.28 -2.06
CA ASP A 225 1.97 2.87 -1.72
C ASP A 225 2.96 3.99 -2.01
N PHE A 226 3.59 4.47 -0.93
CA PHE A 226 4.58 5.53 -0.93
C PHE A 226 5.96 4.95 -0.67
N VAL A 227 6.92 5.29 -1.52
CA VAL A 227 8.26 4.66 -1.55
C VAL A 227 9.34 5.68 -1.22
N PRO A 228 9.61 6.00 0.06
CA PRO A 228 10.61 6.98 0.45
C PRO A 228 12.01 6.40 0.64
N VAL A 229 12.18 5.09 0.46
CA VAL A 229 13.43 4.38 0.79
C VAL A 229 14.40 4.38 -0.38
N HIS A 230 13.90 4.13 -1.60
CA HIS A 230 14.72 4.00 -2.79
C HIS A 230 13.99 4.54 -4.04
N PHE A 231 14.74 4.77 -5.11
CA PHE A 231 14.24 5.34 -6.36
C PHE A 231 14.99 4.82 -7.59
N ALA A 232 14.42 5.07 -8.78
CA ALA A 232 14.96 4.57 -10.04
C ALA A 232 16.41 5.07 -10.32
N PRO A 233 17.31 4.21 -10.81
CA PRO A 233 18.71 4.58 -11.08
C PRO A 233 18.89 5.35 -12.40
N ASP A 234 17.81 5.63 -13.13
CA ASP A 234 17.83 6.30 -14.43
C ASP A 234 18.53 7.66 -14.36
N ALA A 235 19.56 7.83 -15.19
CA ALA A 235 20.40 9.01 -15.17
C ALA A 235 19.61 10.28 -15.49
N ASP A 236 18.66 10.27 -16.42
CA ASP A 236 17.86 11.44 -16.79
C ASP A 236 16.79 11.82 -15.76
N ARG A 237 16.81 11.19 -14.57
CA ARG A 237 15.97 11.44 -13.40
C ARG A 237 16.81 11.92 -12.22
N LEU A 238 16.68 11.30 -11.04
CA LEU A 238 17.25 11.77 -9.77
C LEU A 238 18.71 11.34 -9.55
N ALA A 239 19.19 10.30 -10.24
CA ALA A 239 20.53 9.75 -10.03
C ALA A 239 21.62 10.77 -10.43
N CYS A 240 22.57 11.01 -9.54
CA CYS A 240 23.64 12.00 -9.68
C CYS A 240 23.13 13.33 -10.25
N PHE A 241 21.99 13.81 -9.73
CA PHE A 241 21.14 14.81 -10.39
C PHE A 241 21.92 16.01 -10.94
N ASP A 242 22.80 16.59 -10.14
CA ASP A 242 23.61 17.77 -10.50
C ASP A 242 25.10 17.47 -10.75
N GLY A 243 25.41 16.21 -11.07
CA GLY A 243 26.75 15.73 -11.41
C GLY A 243 27.54 15.12 -10.25
N ALA A 244 26.93 15.04 -9.06
CA ALA A 244 27.43 14.29 -7.90
C ALA A 244 26.24 13.66 -7.15
N PRO A 245 26.48 12.70 -6.23
CA PRO A 245 25.42 12.18 -5.36
C PRO A 245 24.72 13.30 -4.61
N LEU A 246 23.39 13.39 -4.78
CA LEU A 246 22.58 14.49 -4.24
C LEU A 246 21.35 13.99 -3.49
N PHE A 247 20.57 13.13 -4.14
CA PHE A 247 19.39 12.49 -3.54
C PHE A 247 19.75 11.15 -2.89
N GLU A 248 20.78 10.50 -3.40
CA GLU A 248 21.17 9.14 -3.07
C GLU A 248 22.27 9.06 -2.01
N SER A 249 22.18 8.03 -1.16
CA SER A 249 23.27 7.60 -0.28
C SER A 249 24.07 6.44 -0.84
N GLY A 250 23.58 5.76 -1.87
CA GLY A 250 24.23 4.59 -2.48
C GLY A 250 23.24 3.62 -3.14
N PRO A 251 23.73 2.47 -3.64
CA PRO A 251 22.88 1.44 -4.22
C PRO A 251 21.99 0.77 -3.17
N SER A 252 20.84 0.27 -3.62
CA SER A 252 19.92 -0.57 -2.88
C SER A 252 20.07 -2.05 -3.28
N ASP A 253 19.46 -2.95 -2.51
CA ASP A 253 19.47 -4.40 -2.79
C ASP A 253 18.63 -4.78 -4.03
N TRP A 254 17.78 -3.87 -4.53
CA TRP A 254 16.87 -4.09 -5.66
C TRP A 254 17.36 -3.49 -7.00
N GLY A 255 18.65 -3.13 -7.09
CA GLY A 255 19.21 -2.52 -8.30
C GLY A 255 18.82 -1.05 -8.54
N SER A 256 18.13 -0.43 -7.58
CA SER A 256 17.82 1.00 -7.47
C SER A 256 18.82 1.76 -6.58
N LEU A 257 18.60 3.05 -6.33
CA LEU A 257 19.38 3.87 -5.40
C LEU A 257 18.58 4.18 -4.12
N ASN A 258 19.21 4.12 -2.95
CA ASN A 258 18.62 4.52 -1.68
C ASN A 258 18.65 6.05 -1.52
N PHE A 259 17.59 6.64 -0.98
CA PHE A 259 17.60 8.07 -0.61
C PHE A 259 18.54 8.33 0.57
N ASP A 260 19.24 9.47 0.54
CA ASP A 260 20.00 9.97 1.68
C ASP A 260 19.07 10.63 2.71
N LEU A 261 18.47 9.81 3.58
CA LEU A 261 17.61 10.28 4.67
C LEU A 261 18.35 11.10 5.73
N ALA A 262 19.69 11.19 5.70
CA ALA A 262 20.43 12.11 6.55
C ALA A 262 20.45 13.54 5.98
N SER A 263 20.23 13.71 4.67
CA SER A 263 20.20 15.00 4.00
C SER A 263 18.88 15.74 4.27
N PRO A 264 18.90 16.92 4.92
CA PRO A 264 17.68 17.66 5.21
C PRO A 264 16.86 18.03 3.95
N PRO A 265 17.43 18.56 2.86
CA PRO A 265 16.66 18.81 1.64
C PRO A 265 15.98 17.56 1.05
N VAL A 266 16.62 16.39 1.13
CA VAL A 266 16.03 15.10 0.70
C VAL A 266 14.85 14.72 1.59
N ARG A 267 14.98 14.89 2.92
CA ARG A 267 13.83 14.71 3.82
C ARG A 267 12.68 15.64 3.45
N SER A 268 12.94 16.93 3.24
CA SER A 268 11.90 17.87 2.80
C SER A 268 11.25 17.48 1.48
N PHE A 269 12.02 16.97 0.50
CA PHE A 269 11.49 16.44 -0.76
C PHE A 269 10.46 15.32 -0.50
N LEU A 270 10.82 14.34 0.34
CA LEU A 270 9.96 13.20 0.66
C LEU A 270 8.75 13.58 1.52
N LEU A 271 8.94 14.41 2.56
CA LEU A 271 7.86 14.95 3.40
C LEU A 271 6.83 15.72 2.55
N SER A 272 7.33 16.57 1.66
CA SER A 272 6.53 17.34 0.70
C SER A 272 5.79 16.42 -0.28
N SER A 273 6.41 15.35 -0.77
CA SER A 273 5.75 14.37 -1.65
C SER A 273 4.62 13.65 -0.94
N ALA A 274 4.85 13.14 0.29
CA ALA A 274 3.79 12.50 1.06
C ALA A 274 2.61 13.46 1.34
N ALA A 275 2.90 14.72 1.67
CA ALA A 275 1.86 15.74 1.82
C ALA A 275 1.15 16.05 0.50
N PHE A 276 1.83 16.04 -0.64
CA PHE A 276 1.22 16.21 -1.95
C PHE A 276 0.18 15.12 -2.25
N TRP A 277 0.51 13.85 -1.97
CA TRP A 277 -0.42 12.73 -2.18
C TRP A 277 -1.67 12.82 -1.29
N LEU A 278 -1.51 13.25 -0.05
CA LEU A 278 -2.64 13.44 0.86
C LEU A 278 -3.44 14.73 0.53
N GLN A 279 -2.78 15.84 0.25
CA GLN A 279 -3.47 17.13 0.11
C GLN A 279 -4.03 17.36 -1.30
N VAL A 280 -3.21 17.14 -2.32
CA VAL A 280 -3.50 17.52 -3.71
C VAL A 280 -4.16 16.36 -4.44
N CYS A 281 -3.60 15.15 -4.29
CA CYS A 281 -4.17 13.92 -4.85
C CYS A 281 -5.32 13.35 -4.02
N ARG A 282 -5.52 13.83 -2.79
CA ARG A 282 -6.63 13.45 -1.90
C ARG A 282 -6.67 11.96 -1.53
N CYS A 283 -5.52 11.29 -1.45
CA CYS A 283 -5.47 9.97 -0.82
C CYS A 283 -5.93 10.06 0.65
N ASP A 284 -6.60 9.03 1.15
CA ASP A 284 -7.04 8.92 2.54
C ASP A 284 -5.93 8.39 3.45
N GLY A 285 -4.93 7.72 2.88
CA GLY A 285 -3.78 7.22 3.60
C GLY A 285 -2.62 6.83 2.70
N LEU A 286 -1.50 6.46 3.31
CA LEU A 286 -0.28 6.00 2.66
C LEU A 286 0.20 4.71 3.33
N ARG A 287 0.58 3.71 2.53
CA ARG A 287 1.38 2.58 2.99
C ARG A 287 2.83 2.85 2.61
N VAL A 288 3.71 2.87 3.61
CA VAL A 288 5.11 3.25 3.45
C VAL A 288 5.94 1.98 3.32
N ASP A 289 6.48 1.81 2.11
CA ASP A 289 7.22 0.64 1.69
C ASP A 289 8.63 0.56 2.30
N ALA A 290 9.07 -0.68 2.55
CA ALA A 290 10.42 -1.09 2.89
C ALA A 290 11.07 -0.36 4.07
N ILE A 291 10.28 0.09 5.07
CA ILE A 291 10.83 0.87 6.18
C ILE A 291 11.85 0.05 6.97
N GLY A 292 11.66 -1.27 7.10
CA GLY A 292 12.62 -2.16 7.75
C GLY A 292 14.01 -2.09 7.12
N ASN A 293 14.09 -1.95 5.79
CA ASN A 293 15.36 -1.83 5.09
C ASN A 293 16.12 -0.55 5.46
N ALA A 294 15.41 0.59 5.48
CA ALA A 294 15.99 1.86 5.89
C ALA A 294 16.42 1.84 7.37
N LEU A 295 15.67 1.16 8.23
CA LEU A 295 15.89 1.14 9.68
C LEU A 295 17.01 0.20 10.11
N TYR A 296 17.14 -0.98 9.49
CA TYR A 296 17.98 -2.06 10.02
C TYR A 296 19.15 -2.45 9.10
N HIS A 297 19.06 -2.16 7.81
CA HIS A 297 20.07 -2.57 6.83
C HIS A 297 20.94 -1.40 6.34
N CYS A 298 20.61 -0.17 6.73
CA CYS A 298 21.41 1.02 6.43
C CYS A 298 22.26 1.45 7.64
N PRO A 299 23.52 1.90 7.45
CA PRO A 299 24.38 2.42 8.53
C PRO A 299 23.76 3.58 9.34
N ASN A 300 22.84 4.31 8.71
CA ASN A 300 22.17 5.50 9.23
C ASN A 300 20.70 5.24 9.62
N GLY A 301 20.40 4.04 10.13
CA GLY A 301 19.04 3.64 10.50
C GLY A 301 18.37 4.53 11.54
N TRP A 302 19.14 5.20 12.40
CA TRP A 302 18.58 6.17 13.36
C TRP A 302 18.09 7.44 12.67
N GLN A 303 18.77 7.93 11.62
CA GLN A 303 18.28 9.06 10.82
C GLN A 303 17.00 8.68 10.06
N ALA A 304 16.90 7.44 9.57
CA ALA A 304 15.68 6.93 8.97
C ALA A 304 14.52 6.92 9.99
N ALA A 305 14.78 6.46 11.23
CA ALA A 305 13.79 6.49 12.30
C ALA A 305 13.30 7.93 12.61
N GLU A 306 14.22 8.90 12.70
CA GLU A 306 13.85 10.30 12.91
C GLU A 306 13.09 10.91 11.72
N PHE A 307 13.43 10.52 10.49
CA PHE A 307 12.64 10.88 9.31
C PHE A 307 11.22 10.33 9.41
N PHE A 308 11.03 9.05 9.71
CA PHE A 308 9.69 8.46 9.81
C PHE A 308 8.86 9.06 10.94
N LYS A 309 9.47 9.36 12.10
CA LYS A 309 8.79 10.09 13.19
C LYS A 309 8.34 11.50 12.75
N THR A 310 9.20 12.20 12.01
CA THR A 310 8.87 13.53 11.47
C THR A 310 7.73 13.43 10.46
N LEU A 311 7.79 12.44 9.57
CA LEU A 311 6.78 12.15 8.57
C LEU A 311 5.42 11.87 9.23
N THR A 312 5.34 10.89 10.12
CA THR A 312 4.06 10.48 10.74
C THR A 312 3.47 11.59 11.59
N ALA A 313 4.25 12.20 12.48
CA ALA A 313 3.79 13.28 13.34
C ALA A 313 3.31 14.50 12.54
N GLY A 314 4.08 14.89 11.51
CA GLY A 314 3.72 16.03 10.66
C GLY A 314 2.49 15.76 9.79
N LEU A 315 2.36 14.57 9.22
CA LEU A 315 1.18 14.20 8.43
C LEU A 315 -0.07 14.08 9.29
N HIS A 316 -0.01 13.46 10.47
CA HIS A 316 -1.16 13.39 11.39
C HIS A 316 -1.59 14.77 11.89
N ALA A 317 -0.64 15.67 12.16
CA ALA A 317 -0.94 17.05 12.58
C ALA A 317 -1.63 17.86 11.45
N ARG A 318 -1.18 17.68 10.20
CA ARG A 318 -1.70 18.42 9.03
C ARG A 318 -2.98 17.81 8.46
N PHE A 319 -3.11 16.50 8.56
CA PHE A 319 -4.20 15.72 7.98
C PHE A 319 -4.82 14.77 9.01
N PRO A 320 -5.52 15.30 10.03
CA PRO A 320 -6.21 14.47 11.01
C PRO A 320 -7.09 13.43 10.30
N GLY A 321 -6.97 12.17 10.70
CA GLY A 321 -7.68 11.08 10.05
C GLY A 321 -7.04 10.54 8.77
N CYS A 322 -5.78 10.86 8.40
CA CYS A 322 -5.05 10.14 7.33
C CYS A 322 -4.41 8.82 7.79
N MET A 323 -4.64 7.70 7.10
CA MET A 323 -4.19 6.38 7.56
C MET A 323 -2.75 6.13 7.14
N LEU A 324 -1.84 5.90 8.09
CA LEU A 324 -0.43 5.60 7.79
C LEU A 324 -0.13 4.15 8.15
N VAL A 325 0.30 3.38 7.15
CA VAL A 325 0.65 1.97 7.28
C VAL A 325 2.14 1.80 7.07
N ALA A 326 2.80 1.04 7.94
CA ALA A 326 4.20 0.64 7.77
C ALA A 326 4.31 -0.77 7.18
N GLU A 327 5.30 -0.97 6.33
CA GLU A 327 5.85 -2.30 6.07
C GLU A 327 7.21 -2.47 6.75
N ASP A 328 7.19 -3.12 7.91
CA ASP A 328 8.37 -3.44 8.71
C ASP A 328 8.53 -4.95 8.83
N SER A 329 9.57 -5.49 8.19
CA SER A 329 9.88 -6.91 8.15
C SER A 329 10.63 -7.43 9.38
N ALA A 330 11.15 -6.56 10.26
CA ALA A 330 11.92 -6.97 11.43
C ALA A 330 11.14 -6.84 12.75
N GLY A 331 10.07 -6.04 12.77
CA GLY A 331 9.15 -5.90 13.91
C GLY A 331 9.79 -5.41 15.21
N SER A 332 10.98 -4.79 15.12
CA SER A 332 11.83 -4.53 16.30
C SER A 332 11.72 -3.10 16.84
N MET A 333 11.13 -2.18 16.06
CA MET A 333 10.69 -0.88 16.55
C MET A 333 9.18 -0.89 16.59
N ASN A 334 8.59 -0.41 17.70
CA ASN A 334 7.15 -0.33 17.85
C ASN A 334 6.57 0.68 16.84
N ALA A 335 6.40 0.24 15.59
CA ALA A 335 6.06 1.08 14.45
C ALA A 335 4.75 1.84 14.69
N THR A 336 3.81 1.19 15.39
CA THR A 336 2.49 1.72 15.70
C THR A 336 2.39 2.46 17.03
N SER A 337 3.49 2.59 17.78
CA SER A 337 3.52 3.37 19.03
C SER A 337 3.72 4.85 18.74
N ASP A 338 3.21 5.68 19.65
CA ASP A 338 3.29 7.13 19.55
C ASP A 338 4.74 7.64 19.52
N THR A 339 4.98 8.69 18.73
CA THR A 339 6.32 9.26 18.53
C THR A 339 6.89 9.86 19.83
N ALA A 340 6.04 10.42 20.71
CA ALA A 340 6.49 10.95 22.00
C ALA A 340 6.96 9.84 22.97
N SER A 341 6.50 8.61 22.77
CA SER A 341 6.93 7.42 23.51
C SER A 341 8.12 6.69 22.87
N GLY A 342 8.68 7.22 21.78
CA GLY A 342 9.80 6.64 21.04
C GLY A 342 9.41 5.69 19.91
N GLY A 343 8.11 5.52 19.63
CA GLY A 343 7.62 4.79 18.46
C GLY A 343 7.77 5.58 17.16
N LEU A 344 7.36 4.97 16.03
CA LEU A 344 7.43 5.61 14.72
C LEU A 344 6.14 6.36 14.33
N GLY A 345 5.04 6.19 15.08
CA GLY A 345 3.79 6.93 14.88
C GLY A 345 2.89 6.45 13.75
N PHE A 346 3.10 5.25 13.20
CA PHE A 346 2.18 4.68 12.22
C PHE A 346 0.85 4.26 12.87
N ASP A 347 -0.23 4.23 12.10
CA ASP A 347 -1.52 3.72 12.57
C ASP A 347 -1.53 2.18 12.57
N TYR A 348 -0.94 1.58 11.54
CA TYR A 348 -0.86 0.13 11.34
C TYR A 348 0.51 -0.32 10.84
N VAL A 349 0.80 -1.60 10.99
CA VAL A 349 1.94 -2.28 10.37
C VAL A 349 1.49 -3.58 9.70
N TRP A 350 2.08 -3.95 8.58
CA TRP A 350 1.85 -5.27 7.98
C TRP A 350 2.37 -6.39 8.89
N GLU A 351 1.55 -7.41 9.11
CA GLU A 351 1.86 -8.57 9.95
C GLU A 351 2.62 -9.64 9.14
N ILE A 352 3.79 -9.26 8.60
CA ILE A 352 4.58 -10.12 7.70
C ILE A 352 4.88 -11.48 8.34
N GLY A 353 5.26 -11.51 9.62
CA GLY A 353 5.55 -12.76 10.33
C GLY A 353 4.34 -13.71 10.34
N TRP A 354 3.14 -13.20 10.61
CA TRP A 354 1.92 -13.99 10.54
C TRP A 354 1.64 -14.47 9.11
N THR A 355 1.78 -13.59 8.11
CA THR A 355 1.56 -13.92 6.70
C THR A 355 2.47 -15.08 6.25
N GLN A 356 3.77 -14.99 6.55
CA GLN A 356 4.75 -16.02 6.19
C GLN A 356 4.49 -17.34 6.92
N ASP A 357 4.22 -17.30 8.23
CA ASP A 357 3.93 -18.49 9.04
C ASP A 357 2.65 -19.20 8.57
N THR A 358 1.62 -18.43 8.24
CA THR A 358 0.34 -18.94 7.71
C THR A 358 0.53 -19.59 6.36
N LEU A 359 1.21 -18.93 5.42
CA LEU A 359 1.39 -19.46 4.08
C LEU A 359 2.33 -20.66 4.06
N ALA A 360 3.38 -20.68 4.90
CA ALA A 360 4.22 -21.86 5.10
C ALA A 360 3.41 -23.05 5.63
N TYR A 361 2.50 -22.81 6.59
CA TYR A 361 1.61 -23.83 7.13
C TYR A 361 0.72 -24.46 6.04
N PHE A 362 0.03 -23.65 5.25
CA PHE A 362 -0.86 -24.15 4.20
C PHE A 362 -0.11 -24.73 2.98
N ALA A 363 1.12 -24.31 2.72
CA ALA A 363 1.97 -24.88 1.67
C ALA A 363 2.57 -26.25 2.04
N ALA A 364 2.65 -26.57 3.33
CA ALA A 364 3.23 -27.84 3.78
C ALA A 364 2.31 -29.05 3.55
N PRO A 365 2.88 -30.24 3.27
CA PRO A 365 2.14 -31.50 3.23
C PRO A 365 1.35 -31.74 4.53
N PHE A 366 0.13 -32.25 4.44
CA PHE A 366 -0.76 -32.40 5.60
C PHE A 366 -0.13 -33.12 6.80
N GLY A 367 0.63 -34.20 6.58
CA GLY A 367 1.31 -34.94 7.66
C GLY A 367 2.51 -34.23 8.30
N GLY A 368 3.03 -33.17 7.68
CA GLY A 368 4.19 -32.40 8.15
C GLY A 368 3.84 -31.11 8.91
N ARG A 369 2.57 -30.88 9.21
CA ARG A 369 2.07 -29.57 9.67
C ARG A 369 2.23 -29.29 11.16
N SER A 370 2.49 -30.28 12.02
CA SER A 370 2.41 -30.06 13.48
C SER A 370 3.39 -29.03 14.05
N ALA A 371 4.61 -28.89 13.49
CA ALA A 371 5.55 -27.84 13.90
C ALA A 371 5.09 -26.46 13.41
N LEU A 372 4.72 -26.37 12.13
CA LEU A 372 4.19 -25.15 11.51
C LEU A 372 2.87 -24.70 12.14
N PHE A 373 2.05 -25.63 12.64
CA PHE A 373 0.83 -25.33 13.37
C PHE A 373 1.11 -24.52 14.64
N ARG A 374 2.14 -24.93 15.40
CA ARG A 374 2.54 -24.21 16.62
C ARG A 374 3.11 -22.83 16.28
N GLN A 375 3.85 -22.73 15.18
CA GLN A 375 4.37 -21.47 14.67
C GLN A 375 3.22 -20.52 14.25
N LEU A 376 2.25 -21.01 13.48
CA LEU A 376 1.03 -20.28 13.13
C LEU A 376 0.26 -19.78 14.36
N CYS A 377 0.05 -20.63 15.38
CA CYS A 377 -0.64 -20.19 16.59
C CYS A 377 0.20 -19.17 17.38
N GLY A 378 1.53 -19.31 17.37
CA GLY A 378 2.47 -18.38 17.99
C GLY A 378 2.46 -16.99 17.35
N SER A 379 2.25 -16.89 16.04
CA SER A 379 2.23 -15.61 15.30
C SER A 379 0.98 -14.77 15.51
N PHE A 380 0.00 -15.25 16.29
CA PHE A 380 -1.06 -14.40 16.83
C PHE A 380 -0.54 -13.45 17.91
N GLY A 381 0.59 -13.78 18.55
CA GLY A 381 1.20 -12.96 19.59
C GLY A 381 0.27 -12.67 20.78
N PRO A 382 0.69 -11.78 21.70
CA PRO A 382 -0.19 -11.27 22.74
C PRO A 382 -1.21 -10.29 22.14
N PHE A 383 -2.48 -10.44 22.51
CA PHE A 383 -3.54 -9.59 21.99
C PHE A 383 -3.31 -8.10 22.31
N GLY A 384 -3.48 -7.23 21.31
CA GLY A 384 -3.42 -5.78 21.46
C GLY A 384 -2.01 -5.17 21.47
N THR A 385 -0.94 -5.95 21.30
CA THR A 385 0.44 -5.42 21.29
C THR A 385 0.77 -4.64 20.03
N VAL A 386 0.20 -5.03 18.89
CA VAL A 386 0.44 -4.44 17.58
C VAL A 386 -0.90 -4.13 16.91
N GLN A 387 -0.97 -3.00 16.20
CA GLN A 387 -2.10 -2.69 15.33
C GLN A 387 -1.76 -3.19 13.92
N GLY A 388 -2.08 -4.46 13.68
CA GLY A 388 -1.67 -5.18 12.47
C GLY A 388 -2.64 -5.07 11.29
N ILE A 389 -2.10 -5.15 10.07
CA ILE A 389 -2.83 -5.54 8.86
C ILE A 389 -2.37 -6.96 8.48
N ASN A 390 -3.34 -7.88 8.43
CA ASN A 390 -3.19 -9.25 7.95
C ASN A 390 -3.12 -9.23 6.43
N ALA A 391 -1.95 -8.93 5.87
CA ALA A 391 -1.77 -8.74 4.43
C ALA A 391 -1.53 -10.07 3.69
N LEU A 392 -2.35 -10.35 2.68
CA LEU A 392 -2.07 -11.34 1.64
C LEU A 392 -1.82 -10.55 0.35
N SER A 393 -0.60 -10.04 0.20
CA SER A 393 -0.28 -8.96 -0.73
C SER A 393 0.19 -9.44 -2.11
N HIS A 394 0.53 -8.50 -2.98
CA HIS A 394 1.17 -8.76 -4.27
C HIS A 394 2.50 -9.52 -4.15
N ASP A 395 3.28 -9.27 -3.10
CA ASP A 395 4.58 -9.94 -2.85
C ASP A 395 4.39 -11.44 -2.59
N GLU A 396 3.39 -11.82 -1.80
CA GLU A 396 3.06 -13.23 -1.57
C GLU A 396 2.49 -13.93 -2.81
N ASN A 397 2.05 -13.16 -3.80
CA ASN A 397 1.48 -13.63 -5.05
C ASN A 397 2.50 -13.65 -6.22
N HIS A 398 3.77 -13.36 -5.95
CA HIS A 398 4.90 -13.47 -6.88
C HIS A 398 6.09 -14.21 -6.22
N PRO A 399 6.86 -15.07 -6.94
CA PRO A 399 6.72 -15.46 -8.35
C PRO A 399 5.71 -16.58 -8.59
N ALA A 400 5.03 -17.04 -7.54
CA ALA A 400 3.96 -18.03 -7.61
C ALA A 400 2.75 -17.51 -6.86
N SER A 401 1.55 -17.76 -7.38
CA SER A 401 0.32 -17.34 -6.70
C SER A 401 0.15 -18.05 -5.37
N ILE A 402 -0.54 -17.39 -4.44
CA ILE A 402 -0.90 -17.99 -3.14
C ILE A 402 -1.61 -19.34 -3.37
N PHE A 403 -2.56 -19.39 -4.30
CA PHE A 403 -3.32 -20.60 -4.63
C PHE A 403 -2.43 -21.76 -5.08
N THR A 404 -1.49 -21.50 -5.99
CA THR A 404 -0.61 -22.55 -6.53
C THR A 404 0.34 -23.08 -5.47
N ARG A 405 0.80 -22.25 -4.52
CA ARG A 405 1.67 -22.67 -3.43
C ARG A 405 0.99 -23.56 -2.38
N LEU A 406 -0.33 -23.51 -2.25
CA LEU A 406 -1.05 -24.40 -1.32
C LEU A 406 -0.82 -25.87 -1.67
N TYR A 407 -0.67 -26.71 -0.64
CA TYR A 407 -0.53 -28.16 -0.83
C TYR A 407 -1.87 -28.82 -1.21
N GLY A 408 -1.83 -29.91 -1.98
CA GLY A 408 -3.01 -30.72 -2.30
C GLY A 408 -3.52 -30.56 -3.74
N ASN A 409 -4.61 -31.25 -4.05
CA ASN A 409 -5.33 -31.13 -5.32
C ASN A 409 -6.19 -29.86 -5.37
N VAL A 410 -6.77 -29.53 -6.53
CA VAL A 410 -7.54 -28.29 -6.73
C VAL A 410 -8.70 -28.14 -5.73
N GLU A 411 -9.45 -29.20 -5.46
CA GLU A 411 -10.57 -29.16 -4.51
C GLU A 411 -10.09 -28.87 -3.08
N GLU A 412 -9.00 -29.52 -2.67
CA GLU A 412 -8.34 -29.29 -1.38
C GLU A 412 -7.76 -27.88 -1.28
N LYS A 413 -7.21 -27.33 -2.36
CA LYS A 413 -6.70 -25.95 -2.40
C LYS A 413 -7.83 -24.93 -2.27
N LEU A 414 -8.96 -25.14 -2.95
CA LEU A 414 -10.15 -24.28 -2.82
C LEU A 414 -10.72 -24.32 -1.40
N ALA A 415 -10.73 -25.50 -0.76
CA ALA A 415 -11.15 -25.61 0.64
C ALA A 415 -10.19 -24.88 1.59
N GLN A 416 -8.88 -25.03 1.37
CA GLN A 416 -7.87 -24.31 2.14
C GLN A 416 -7.92 -22.80 1.92
N MET A 417 -8.23 -22.31 0.72
CA MET A 417 -8.44 -20.87 0.49
C MET A 417 -9.59 -20.33 1.35
N ARG A 418 -10.72 -21.04 1.45
CA ARG A 418 -11.82 -20.60 2.32
C ARG A 418 -11.40 -20.52 3.79
N LEU A 419 -10.62 -21.50 4.26
CA LEU A 419 -10.08 -21.49 5.62
C LEU A 419 -9.06 -20.36 5.84
N LEU A 420 -8.18 -20.14 4.88
CA LEU A 420 -7.19 -19.07 4.92
C LEU A 420 -7.87 -17.70 5.03
N LEU A 421 -8.88 -17.45 4.19
CA LEU A 421 -9.65 -16.21 4.23
C LEU A 421 -10.46 -16.08 5.54
N LEU A 422 -11.06 -17.18 6.04
CA LEU A 422 -11.74 -17.15 7.34
C LEU A 422 -10.77 -16.80 8.47
N LEU A 423 -9.58 -17.40 8.46
CA LEU A 423 -8.54 -17.17 9.46
C LEU A 423 -8.02 -15.73 9.39
N GLN A 424 -7.82 -15.18 8.19
CA GLN A 424 -7.42 -13.79 7.97
C GLN A 424 -8.46 -12.80 8.52
N ALA A 425 -9.74 -13.09 8.26
CA ALA A 425 -10.87 -12.26 8.72
C ALA A 425 -11.09 -12.35 10.24
N ALA A 426 -10.85 -13.52 10.84
CA ALA A 426 -11.04 -13.75 12.27
C ALA A 426 -9.81 -13.43 13.13
N ARG A 427 -8.61 -13.30 12.55
CA ARG A 427 -7.44 -12.86 13.31
C ARG A 427 -7.58 -11.38 13.67
N PRO A 428 -7.38 -10.98 14.94
CA PRO A 428 -7.35 -9.57 15.32
C PRO A 428 -6.41 -8.74 14.42
N GLY A 429 -6.94 -7.66 13.84
CA GLY A 429 -6.23 -6.83 12.88
C GLY A 429 -7.17 -6.35 11.78
N LYS A 430 -6.64 -5.60 10.81
CA LYS A 430 -7.36 -5.26 9.58
C LYS A 430 -6.94 -6.23 8.46
N SER A 431 -7.69 -6.30 7.36
CA SER A 431 -7.42 -7.28 6.30
C SER A 431 -7.05 -6.59 4.99
N LEU A 432 -6.06 -7.14 4.31
CA LEU A 432 -5.67 -6.74 2.95
C LEU A 432 -5.57 -7.97 2.06
N LEU A 433 -6.15 -7.87 0.87
CA LEU A 433 -6.13 -8.93 -0.13
C LEU A 433 -5.76 -8.37 -1.49
N PHE A 434 -4.76 -8.98 -2.14
CA PHE A 434 -4.38 -8.61 -3.50
C PHE A 434 -5.34 -9.15 -4.55
N ALA A 435 -5.52 -8.38 -5.62
CA ALA A 435 -6.38 -8.73 -6.74
C ALA A 435 -6.10 -10.13 -7.32
N GLY A 436 -7.16 -10.93 -7.41
CA GLY A 436 -7.20 -12.30 -7.88
C GLY A 436 -7.01 -13.37 -6.80
N VAL A 437 -6.60 -13.00 -5.58
CA VAL A 437 -6.53 -13.94 -4.45
C VAL A 437 -7.94 -14.31 -3.97
N GLU A 438 -8.91 -13.40 -4.07
CA GLU A 438 -10.32 -13.57 -3.66
C GLU A 438 -11.05 -14.71 -4.39
N PHE A 439 -10.60 -15.06 -5.59
CA PHE A 439 -11.12 -16.19 -6.37
C PHE A 439 -10.06 -17.28 -6.61
N GLY A 440 -8.92 -17.20 -5.91
CA GLY A 440 -7.87 -18.21 -5.94
C GLY A 440 -7.25 -18.41 -7.30
N GLN A 441 -6.84 -17.32 -7.99
CA GLN A 441 -6.23 -17.44 -9.31
C GLN A 441 -4.94 -18.31 -9.28
N PRO A 442 -4.76 -19.25 -10.24
CA PRO A 442 -3.54 -20.04 -10.33
C PRO A 442 -2.33 -19.24 -10.83
N ASP A 443 -2.54 -18.22 -11.66
CA ASP A 443 -1.47 -17.41 -12.24
C ASP A 443 -0.82 -16.50 -11.19
N ALA A 444 0.51 -16.47 -11.18
CA ALA A 444 1.26 -15.52 -10.38
C ALA A 444 1.03 -14.09 -10.87
N PHE A 445 1.14 -13.12 -9.96
CA PHE A 445 1.10 -11.72 -10.32
C PHE A 445 2.24 -11.37 -11.30
N THR A 446 1.90 -10.61 -12.33
CA THR A 446 2.84 -9.97 -13.28
C THR A 446 2.23 -8.65 -13.74
N ASP A 447 3.05 -7.65 -14.07
CA ASP A 447 2.56 -6.37 -14.63
C ASP A 447 1.97 -6.52 -16.05
N GLY A 448 2.36 -7.58 -16.75
CA GLY A 448 2.00 -7.84 -18.15
C GLY A 448 0.64 -8.49 -18.39
N ARG A 449 -0.09 -8.88 -17.32
CA ARG A 449 -1.41 -9.53 -17.44
C ARG A 449 -2.40 -9.04 -16.40
N GLU A 450 -3.67 -9.11 -16.78
CA GLU A 450 -4.80 -8.95 -15.88
C GLU A 450 -4.89 -10.11 -14.89
N PRO A 451 -5.56 -9.92 -13.73
CA PRO A 451 -6.08 -11.04 -12.97
C PRO A 451 -6.81 -12.00 -13.90
N ASN A 452 -6.67 -13.32 -13.69
CA ASN A 452 -7.25 -14.30 -14.60
C ASN A 452 -8.77 -14.41 -14.42
N TRP A 453 -9.51 -13.41 -14.89
CA TRP A 453 -10.97 -13.29 -14.80
C TRP A 453 -11.69 -14.49 -15.44
N ALA A 454 -11.08 -15.13 -16.45
CA ALA A 454 -11.63 -16.32 -17.08
C ALA A 454 -11.77 -17.50 -16.10
N MET A 455 -11.03 -17.50 -14.99
CA MET A 455 -11.19 -18.53 -13.95
C MET A 455 -12.55 -18.51 -13.28
N LEU A 456 -13.28 -17.40 -13.30
CA LEU A 456 -14.63 -17.31 -12.75
C LEU A 456 -15.67 -18.13 -13.54
N ALA A 457 -15.30 -18.70 -14.70
CA ALA A 457 -16.12 -19.68 -15.41
C ALA A 457 -16.06 -21.07 -14.75
N ASP A 458 -15.03 -21.37 -13.96
CA ASP A 458 -14.95 -22.58 -13.14
C ASP A 458 -15.81 -22.44 -11.88
N ALA A 459 -16.62 -23.46 -11.60
CA ALA A 459 -17.58 -23.42 -10.49
C ALA A 459 -16.90 -23.32 -9.11
N GLY A 460 -15.72 -23.92 -8.94
CA GLY A 460 -14.97 -23.89 -7.69
C GLY A 460 -14.40 -22.52 -7.39
N HIS A 461 -13.76 -21.90 -8.39
CA HIS A 461 -13.24 -20.53 -8.27
C HIS A 461 -14.35 -19.50 -8.11
N ARG A 462 -15.48 -19.67 -8.84
CA ARG A 462 -16.67 -18.82 -8.66
C ARG A 462 -17.22 -18.93 -7.24
N ALA A 463 -17.35 -20.14 -6.70
CA ALA A 463 -17.83 -20.35 -5.34
C ALA A 463 -16.89 -19.74 -4.28
N LEU A 464 -15.57 -19.75 -4.53
CA LEU A 464 -14.60 -19.06 -3.67
C LEU A 464 -14.77 -17.53 -3.74
N ALA A 465 -14.99 -16.97 -4.92
CA ALA A 465 -15.27 -15.54 -5.10
C ALA A 465 -16.54 -15.11 -4.34
N ASP A 466 -17.63 -15.88 -4.49
CA ASP A 466 -18.89 -15.64 -3.79
C ASP A 466 -18.73 -15.78 -2.27
N TYR A 467 -17.92 -16.75 -1.82
CA TYR A 467 -17.56 -16.91 -0.42
C TYR A 467 -16.79 -15.69 0.12
N SER A 468 -15.79 -15.19 -0.61
CA SER A 468 -15.02 -14.01 -0.21
C SER A 468 -15.91 -12.77 -0.11
N LYS A 469 -16.82 -12.58 -1.07
CA LYS A 469 -17.83 -11.50 -1.03
C LYS A 469 -18.75 -11.62 0.20
N ALA A 470 -19.27 -12.82 0.48
CA ALA A 470 -20.11 -13.05 1.65
C ALA A 470 -19.35 -12.84 2.96
N LEU A 471 -18.08 -13.25 3.02
CA LEU A 471 -17.22 -13.06 4.19
C LEU A 471 -16.95 -11.57 4.44
N ASN A 472 -16.69 -10.77 3.41
CA ASN A 472 -16.54 -9.32 3.56
C ASN A 472 -17.81 -8.69 4.15
N ALA A 473 -18.99 -9.01 3.59
CA ALA A 473 -20.26 -8.54 4.13
C ALA A 473 -20.46 -8.94 5.61
N PHE A 474 -20.08 -10.18 5.96
CA PHE A 474 -20.11 -10.68 7.32
C PHE A 474 -19.18 -9.86 8.24
N CYS A 475 -17.94 -9.63 7.83
CA CYS A 475 -16.99 -8.80 8.57
C CYS A 475 -17.54 -7.39 8.86
N LEU A 476 -18.22 -6.76 7.89
CA LEU A 476 -18.80 -5.43 8.10
C LEU A 476 -19.92 -5.42 9.16
N ALA A 477 -20.62 -6.54 9.37
CA ALA A 477 -21.76 -6.64 10.28
C ALA A 477 -21.38 -6.99 11.73
N HIS A 478 -20.15 -7.46 11.97
CA HIS A 478 -19.73 -8.08 13.23
C HIS A 478 -18.52 -7.35 13.84
N PRO A 479 -18.74 -6.42 14.79
CA PRO A 479 -17.68 -5.66 15.47
C PRO A 479 -16.54 -6.49 16.06
N ALA A 480 -16.80 -7.70 16.54
CA ALA A 480 -15.78 -8.59 17.09
C ALA A 480 -14.71 -8.99 16.06
N LEU A 481 -14.97 -8.86 14.74
CA LEU A 481 -14.01 -9.15 13.69
C LEU A 481 -13.10 -7.96 13.34
N TYR A 482 -13.58 -6.72 13.48
CA TYR A 482 -12.78 -5.54 13.08
C TYR A 482 -12.36 -4.63 14.24
N ALA A 483 -13.01 -4.72 15.39
CA ALA A 483 -12.70 -3.98 16.60
C ALA A 483 -12.81 -4.86 17.87
N PRO A 484 -12.16 -6.04 17.91
CA PRO A 484 -12.18 -6.88 19.09
C PRO A 484 -11.60 -6.13 20.29
N GLN A 485 -12.21 -6.33 21.44
CA GLN A 485 -11.77 -5.89 22.76
C GLN A 485 -11.06 -7.02 23.52
N SER A 486 -11.27 -8.27 23.12
CA SER A 486 -10.55 -9.43 23.66
C SER A 486 -10.37 -10.53 22.62
N PHE A 487 -9.35 -11.35 22.83
CA PHE A 487 -9.06 -12.57 22.11
C PHE A 487 -8.65 -13.65 23.12
N ALA A 488 -9.20 -14.86 22.99
CA ALA A 488 -8.81 -15.99 23.84
C ALA A 488 -8.85 -17.32 23.10
N TRP A 489 -7.74 -18.06 23.14
CA TRP A 489 -7.66 -19.43 22.63
C TRP A 489 -8.60 -20.37 23.39
N THR A 490 -9.38 -21.15 22.65
CA THR A 490 -10.24 -22.22 23.18
C THR A 490 -9.68 -23.62 22.87
N ALA A 491 -8.91 -23.75 21.79
CA ALA A 491 -8.18 -24.96 21.43
C ALA A 491 -7.00 -24.67 20.47
N GLN A 492 -5.92 -25.43 20.64
CA GLN A 492 -4.75 -25.45 19.76
C GLN A 492 -4.26 -26.91 19.67
N ASP A 493 -4.82 -27.69 18.75
CA ASP A 493 -4.51 -29.12 18.63
C ASP A 493 -3.78 -29.43 17.31
N ALA A 494 -2.45 -29.47 17.41
CA ALA A 494 -1.57 -29.77 16.29
C ALA A 494 -1.68 -31.21 15.75
N SER A 495 -2.33 -32.12 16.49
CA SER A 495 -2.52 -33.52 16.06
C SER A 495 -3.69 -33.69 15.09
N THR A 496 -4.75 -32.92 15.28
CA THR A 496 -5.92 -32.88 14.39
C THR A 496 -5.85 -31.73 13.38
N GLY A 497 -5.08 -30.68 13.67
CA GLY A 497 -5.11 -29.43 12.92
C GLY A 497 -6.27 -28.51 13.34
N VAL A 498 -6.90 -28.77 14.48
CA VAL A 498 -8.00 -27.93 14.97
C VAL A 498 -7.45 -26.76 15.77
N LEU A 499 -7.83 -25.56 15.36
CA LEU A 499 -7.64 -24.33 16.13
C LEU A 499 -8.98 -23.68 16.43
N GLY A 500 -9.12 -23.13 17.63
CA GLY A 500 -10.33 -22.43 18.03
C GLY A 500 -10.03 -21.32 19.02
N PHE A 501 -10.73 -20.21 18.88
CA PHE A 501 -10.56 -19.02 19.70
C PHE A 501 -11.84 -18.18 19.73
N THR A 502 -11.93 -17.30 20.72
CA THR A 502 -13.03 -16.35 20.86
C THR A 502 -12.55 -14.93 20.62
N LEU A 503 -13.44 -14.11 20.08
CA LEU A 503 -13.31 -12.66 19.92
C LEU A 503 -14.51 -12.01 20.58
N GLN A 504 -14.29 -10.89 21.27
CA GLN A 504 -15.39 -10.15 21.90
C GLN A 504 -15.35 -8.68 21.53
N ALA A 505 -16.50 -8.09 21.23
CA ALA A 505 -16.68 -6.65 21.14
C ALA A 505 -18.02 -6.26 21.78
N GLY A 506 -17.98 -5.56 22.92
CA GLY A 506 -19.19 -5.23 23.67
C GLY A 506 -19.95 -6.51 24.09
N CYS A 507 -21.20 -6.62 23.66
CA CYS A 507 -22.06 -7.79 23.93
C CYS A 507 -21.88 -8.92 22.91
N GLU A 508 -21.15 -8.70 21.82
CA GLU A 508 -20.91 -9.73 20.82
C GLU A 508 -19.71 -10.60 21.22
N THR A 509 -19.91 -11.91 21.32
CA THR A 509 -18.84 -12.89 21.52
C THR A 509 -18.91 -13.92 20.40
N LEU A 510 -17.88 -13.96 19.57
CA LEU A 510 -17.76 -14.91 18.46
C LEU A 510 -16.77 -16.01 18.83
N LEU A 511 -17.17 -17.26 18.67
CA LEU A 511 -16.28 -18.42 18.65
C LEU A 511 -15.93 -18.73 17.20
N CYS A 512 -14.64 -18.74 16.88
CA CYS A 512 -14.11 -19.21 15.61
C CYS A 512 -13.48 -20.59 15.83
N ALA A 513 -13.81 -21.57 14.99
CA ALA A 513 -13.18 -22.89 15.02
C ALA A 513 -12.92 -23.40 13.60
N LEU A 514 -11.71 -23.87 13.35
CA LEU A 514 -11.23 -24.32 12.05
C LEU A 514 -10.56 -25.68 12.18
N ASN A 515 -10.92 -26.62 11.31
CA ASN A 515 -10.23 -27.89 11.10
C ASN A 515 -9.43 -27.80 9.78
N THR A 516 -8.12 -27.62 9.90
CA THR A 516 -7.19 -27.56 8.76
C THR A 516 -6.61 -28.93 8.38
N GLY A 517 -7.06 -30.00 9.05
CA GLY A 517 -6.72 -31.37 8.76
C GLY A 517 -7.60 -32.00 7.67
N THR A 518 -7.17 -33.15 7.17
CA THR A 518 -7.90 -33.93 6.15
C THR A 518 -8.85 -34.97 6.73
N GLN A 519 -8.95 -35.05 8.06
CA GLN A 519 -9.83 -35.96 8.76
C GLN A 519 -10.96 -35.18 9.45
N ALA A 520 -12.15 -35.75 9.45
CA ALA A 520 -13.26 -35.21 10.22
C ALA A 520 -12.97 -35.40 11.72
N VAL A 521 -13.35 -34.43 12.53
CA VAL A 521 -13.25 -34.52 13.98
C VAL A 521 -14.65 -34.42 14.56
N GLN A 522 -15.04 -35.40 15.38
CA GLN A 522 -16.36 -35.48 15.98
C GLN A 522 -16.30 -35.18 17.47
N GLY A 523 -17.27 -34.42 17.97
CA GLY A 523 -17.38 -34.06 19.38
C GLY A 523 -16.14 -33.34 19.93
N PHE A 524 -15.45 -32.54 19.11
CA PHE A 524 -14.22 -31.85 19.51
C PHE A 524 -14.54 -30.82 20.60
N GLY A 525 -13.86 -30.95 21.75
CA GLY A 525 -14.09 -30.11 22.91
C GLY A 525 -13.42 -28.74 22.78
N LEU A 526 -14.23 -27.68 22.82
CA LEU A 526 -13.82 -26.28 22.87
C LEU A 526 -14.26 -25.68 24.20
N LYS A 527 -13.49 -24.72 24.72
CA LYS A 527 -13.79 -24.02 25.96
C LYS A 527 -14.04 -22.52 25.71
N PRO A 528 -15.20 -22.12 25.14
CA PRO A 528 -15.50 -20.73 24.80
C PRO A 528 -15.72 -19.83 26.04
N GLY A 529 -15.86 -20.42 27.23
CA GLY A 529 -16.11 -19.68 28.47
C GLY A 529 -17.57 -19.73 28.90
N TRP A 530 -18.08 -18.61 29.39
CA TRP A 530 -19.45 -18.51 29.90
C TRP A 530 -20.43 -18.25 28.77
N GLY A 531 -21.50 -19.03 28.73
CA GLY A 531 -22.56 -18.99 27.74
C GLY A 531 -23.45 -20.22 27.92
N SER A 532 -24.63 -20.17 27.34
CA SER A 532 -25.62 -21.25 27.34
C SER A 532 -25.62 -22.02 26.02
N CYS A 533 -25.30 -21.35 24.91
CA CYS A 533 -25.36 -21.91 23.57
C CYS A 533 -24.38 -21.23 22.61
N ALA A 534 -23.96 -21.97 21.58
CA ALA A 534 -23.24 -21.47 20.42
C ALA A 534 -24.16 -21.56 19.19
N LEU A 535 -24.49 -20.43 18.57
CA LEU A 535 -25.33 -20.34 17.38
C LEU A 535 -24.47 -20.15 16.12
N PRO A 536 -24.58 -21.03 15.11
CA PRO A 536 -23.79 -20.89 13.89
C PRO A 536 -24.18 -19.65 13.10
N LEU A 537 -23.18 -18.87 12.69
CA LEU A 537 -23.36 -17.63 11.93
C LEU A 537 -22.78 -17.71 10.52
N PHE A 538 -21.57 -18.28 10.38
CA PHE A 538 -20.84 -18.31 9.11
C PHE A 538 -20.00 -19.57 8.99
N ALA A 539 -19.76 -20.06 7.78
CA ALA A 539 -19.07 -21.32 7.53
C ALA A 539 -18.13 -21.27 6.33
N ALA A 540 -16.91 -21.76 6.51
CA ALA A 540 -15.99 -22.14 5.45
C ALA A 540 -16.17 -23.64 5.15
N GLY A 541 -17.01 -23.97 4.16
CA GLY A 541 -17.35 -25.36 3.83
C GLY A 541 -18.53 -25.88 4.65
N TRP A 542 -18.52 -27.15 5.01
CA TRP A 542 -19.60 -27.76 5.80
C TRP A 542 -19.29 -27.67 7.30
N VAL A 543 -20.23 -27.12 8.06
CA VAL A 543 -20.30 -27.20 9.52
C VAL A 543 -21.72 -27.54 9.91
N ASP A 544 -21.92 -28.07 11.13
CA ASP A 544 -23.26 -28.25 11.64
C ASP A 544 -23.93 -26.90 11.95
N ASN A 545 -25.09 -26.67 11.32
CA ASN A 545 -25.90 -25.46 11.47
C ASN A 545 -26.88 -25.54 12.65
N ALA A 546 -26.85 -26.61 13.45
CA ALA A 546 -27.64 -26.68 14.68
C ALA A 546 -27.01 -25.85 15.81
N PRO A 547 -27.83 -25.16 16.64
CA PRO A 547 -27.40 -24.62 17.93
C PRO A 547 -26.73 -25.69 18.79
N ARG A 548 -25.59 -25.36 19.40
CA ARG A 548 -24.81 -26.31 20.21
C ARG A 548 -24.74 -25.85 21.67
N PRO A 549 -25.22 -26.66 22.64
CA PRO A 549 -25.26 -26.25 24.03
C PRO A 549 -23.86 -26.17 24.64
N ILE A 550 -23.67 -25.20 25.53
CA ILE A 550 -22.44 -25.05 26.32
C ILE A 550 -22.73 -25.62 27.71
N ALA A 551 -22.08 -26.72 28.06
CA ALA A 551 -22.26 -27.42 29.33
C ALA A 551 -20.97 -27.35 30.16
N ASN A 552 -21.06 -26.81 31.37
CA ASN A 552 -19.90 -26.61 32.26
C ASN A 552 -18.74 -25.84 31.59
N GLY A 553 -19.07 -24.89 30.71
CA GLY A 553 -18.10 -24.09 29.95
C GLY A 553 -17.44 -24.81 28.77
N TRP A 554 -17.89 -26.03 28.44
CA TRP A 554 -17.43 -26.82 27.31
C TRP A 554 -18.49 -26.91 26.22
N LEU A 555 -18.02 -26.90 24.98
CA LEU A 555 -18.79 -27.05 23.76
C LEU A 555 -18.19 -28.20 22.95
N ALA A 556 -19.02 -29.07 22.39
CA ALA A 556 -18.58 -30.11 21.47
C ALA A 556 -19.02 -29.77 20.05
N LEU A 557 -18.08 -29.71 19.10
CA LEU A 557 -18.36 -29.46 17.68
C LEU A 557 -17.91 -30.63 16.80
N ASP A 558 -18.68 -30.86 15.73
CA ASP A 558 -18.28 -31.73 14.64
C ASP A 558 -17.71 -30.85 13.51
N LEU A 559 -16.46 -31.08 13.13
CA LEU A 559 -15.76 -30.30 12.10
C LEU A 559 -15.33 -31.22 10.95
N ALA A 560 -15.85 -30.97 9.76
CA ALA A 560 -15.45 -31.70 8.55
C ALA A 560 -13.99 -31.40 8.18
N PRO A 561 -13.35 -32.24 7.34
CA PRO A 561 -12.02 -31.95 6.80
C PRO A 561 -11.99 -30.59 6.10
N LEU A 562 -10.90 -29.85 6.28
CA LEU A 562 -10.66 -28.56 5.61
C LEU A 562 -11.87 -27.61 5.69
N SER A 563 -12.48 -27.52 6.87
CA SER A 563 -13.70 -26.74 7.13
C SER A 563 -13.62 -25.97 8.45
N GLY A 564 -14.47 -24.96 8.61
CA GLY A 564 -14.50 -24.15 9.82
C GLY A 564 -15.72 -23.25 9.84
N GLY A 565 -15.91 -22.54 10.95
CA GLY A 565 -17.04 -21.64 11.09
C GLY A 565 -16.86 -20.63 12.20
N ILE A 566 -17.88 -19.77 12.29
CA ILE A 566 -18.04 -18.76 13.33
C ILE A 566 -19.40 -18.98 13.98
N TRP A 567 -19.41 -18.98 15.30
CA TRP A 567 -20.61 -19.11 16.13
C TRP A 567 -20.74 -17.91 17.07
N GLN A 568 -21.94 -17.39 17.26
CA GLN A 568 -22.26 -16.47 18.34
C GLN A 568 -22.39 -17.24 19.66
N ILE A 569 -21.77 -16.76 20.73
CA ILE A 569 -22.01 -17.26 22.09
C ILE A 569 -23.12 -16.42 22.73
N GLU A 570 -24.15 -17.10 23.27
CA GLU A 570 -25.31 -16.52 23.99
C GLU A 570 -25.29 -16.75 25.50
#